data_AF-A0A0N1E873-F1
#
_entry.id   AF-A0A0N1E873-F1
#
_cell.length_a   1.000
_cell.length_b   1.000
_cell.length_c   1.000
_cell.angle_alpha   90.00
_cell.angle_beta   90.00
_cell.angle_gamma   90.00
#
_symmetry.space_group_name_H-M   'P 1'
#
loop_
_entity.id
_entity.type
_entity.pdbx_description
1 polymer ?
#
loop_
_entity_poly.entity_id
_entity_poly.type
_entity_poly.pdbx_seq_one_letter_code
_entity_poly.pdbx_strand_id
1 'polypeptide(L)'
;MLTIIGFILGIVWLIFLCVVAILSIIKVINKVKHKTESIRLQRIFTFLLKSIIPFFLVLFFVGGCSTMFADPKFYYCVVYQVINGSKKIYNKKLYDEFVQNRYDFLSKNKKLSNGYFVDYFKNSFNFFNIELSEAFVYYKDSSNAEHLIYSYNTCDYTEYGLWLGGDEGGGFYLRFKRQ
;
A
#
# COMPACT_ATOMS: atom_id res chain seq x y z
N MET A 1 -14.02 -13.15 2.94
CA MET A 1 -13.91 -14.32 2.04
C MET A 1 -14.71 -14.12 0.74
N LEU A 2 -16.00 -13.77 0.80
CA LEU A 2 -16.83 -13.56 -0.41
C LEU A 2 -16.30 -12.46 -1.35
N THR A 3 -15.80 -11.36 -0.81
CA THR A 3 -15.21 -10.24 -1.58
C THR A 3 -13.94 -10.63 -2.32
N ILE A 4 -13.09 -11.46 -1.72
CA ILE A 4 -11.84 -11.95 -2.30
C ILE A 4 -12.12 -12.93 -3.44
N ILE A 5 -13.07 -13.85 -3.24
CA ILE A 5 -13.53 -14.78 -4.29
C ILE A 5 -14.14 -14.01 -5.45
N GLY A 6 -14.94 -12.96 -5.17
CA GLY A 6 -15.49 -12.06 -6.19
C GLY A 6 -14.41 -11.31 -6.98
N PHE A 7 -13.35 -10.83 -6.33
CA PHE A 7 -12.23 -10.16 -7.00
C PHE A 7 -11.43 -11.11 -7.90
N ILE A 8 -11.13 -12.32 -7.41
CA ILE A 8 -10.46 -13.36 -8.21
C ILE A 8 -11.32 -13.74 -9.42
N LEU A 9 -12.62 -13.95 -9.22
CA LEU A 9 -13.57 -14.20 -10.32
C LEU A 9 -13.60 -13.03 -11.31
N GLY A 10 -13.56 -11.79 -10.84
CA GLY A 10 -13.50 -10.59 -11.68
C GLY A 10 -12.23 -10.53 -12.55
N ILE A 11 -11.06 -10.83 -11.97
CA ILE A 11 -9.80 -10.90 -12.74
C ILE A 11 -9.84 -12.03 -13.76
N VAL A 12 -10.30 -13.22 -13.36
CA VAL A 12 -10.43 -14.37 -14.27
C VAL A 12 -11.38 -14.03 -15.42
N TRP A 13 -12.48 -13.32 -15.14
CA TRP A 13 -13.44 -12.88 -16.14
C TRP A 13 -12.87 -11.81 -17.07
N LEU A 14 -12.08 -10.86 -16.55
CA LEU A 14 -11.37 -9.86 -17.35
C LEU A 14 -10.35 -10.51 -18.30
N ILE A 15 -9.55 -11.46 -17.79
CA ILE A 15 -8.60 -12.24 -18.61
C ILE A 15 -9.36 -13.00 -19.70
N PHE A 16 -10.48 -13.63 -19.36
CA PHE A 16 -11.34 -14.32 -20.32
C PHE A 16 -11.84 -13.38 -21.43
N LEU A 17 -12.32 -12.18 -21.08
CA LEU A 17 -12.73 -11.17 -22.05
C LEU A 17 -11.58 -10.70 -22.95
N CYS A 18 -10.39 -10.46 -22.38
CA CYS A 18 -9.22 -10.09 -23.16
C CYS A 18 -8.84 -11.19 -24.16
N VAL A 19 -8.88 -12.46 -23.77
CA VAL A 19 -8.64 -13.59 -24.67
C VAL A 19 -9.69 -13.65 -25.78
N VAL A 20 -10.98 -13.49 -25.46
CA VAL A 20 -12.07 -13.47 -26.47
C VAL A 20 -11.91 -12.31 -27.45
N ALA A 21 -11.55 -11.11 -26.96
CA ALA A 21 -11.30 -9.94 -27.81
C ALA A 21 -10.12 -10.17 -28.76
N ILE A 22 -9.02 -10.73 -28.26
CA ILE A 22 -7.83 -11.06 -29.06
C ILE A 22 -8.17 -12.11 -30.13
N LEU A 23 -8.89 -13.17 -29.77
CA LEU A 23 -9.33 -14.19 -30.72
C LEU A 23 -10.26 -13.62 -31.80
N SER A 24 -11.12 -12.67 -31.43
CA SER A 24 -12.01 -11.97 -32.36
C SER A 24 -11.23 -11.10 -33.34
N ILE A 25 -10.23 -10.36 -32.86
CA ILE A 25 -9.32 -9.57 -33.70
C ILE A 25 -8.55 -10.48 -34.67
N ILE A 26 -8.01 -11.61 -34.20
CA ILE A 26 -7.34 -12.59 -35.06
C ILE A 26 -8.29 -13.11 -36.15
N LYS A 27 -9.54 -13.39 -35.80
CA LYS A 27 -10.57 -13.85 -36.76
C LYS A 27 -10.87 -12.78 -37.82
N VAL A 28 -10.94 -11.51 -37.44
CA VAL A 28 -11.14 -10.38 -38.37
C VAL A 28 -9.93 -10.22 -39.29
N ILE A 29 -8.70 -10.24 -38.75
CA ILE A 29 -7.45 -10.16 -39.52
C ILE A 29 -7.36 -11.31 -40.53
N ASN A 30 -7.72 -12.54 -40.15
CA ASN A 30 -7.74 -13.69 -41.06
C ASN A 30 -8.74 -13.53 -42.21
N LYS A 31 -9.81 -12.76 -42.01
CA LYS A 31 -10.79 -12.46 -43.05
C LYS A 31 -10.24 -11.44 -44.06
N VAL A 32 -9.27 -10.61 -43.65
CA VAL A 32 -8.60 -9.58 -44.45
C VAL A 32 -7.27 -10.12 -45.05
N LYS A 33 -7.40 -11.03 -46.02
CA LYS A 33 -6.53 -11.30 -47.19
C LYS A 33 -4.97 -11.18 -47.08
N HIS A 34 -4.28 -12.31 -46.90
CA HIS A 34 -3.26 -12.91 -47.80
C HIS A 34 -2.78 -14.22 -47.13
N LYS A 35 -3.09 -15.36 -47.75
CA LYS A 35 -3.13 -16.69 -47.08
C LYS A 35 -1.81 -17.10 -46.41
N THR A 36 -0.67 -16.59 -46.86
CA THR A 36 0.66 -16.98 -46.36
C THR A 36 1.21 -16.04 -45.28
N GLU A 37 0.99 -14.73 -45.38
CA GLU A 37 1.45 -13.76 -44.38
C GLU A 37 0.57 -13.77 -43.12
N SER A 38 -0.74 -13.99 -43.28
CA SER A 38 -1.69 -14.17 -42.18
C SER A 38 -1.30 -15.34 -41.26
N ILE A 39 -0.85 -16.47 -41.80
CA ILE A 39 -0.46 -17.65 -41.00
C ILE A 39 0.83 -17.39 -40.19
N ARG A 40 1.80 -16.68 -40.77
CA ARG A 40 3.03 -16.29 -40.06
C ARG A 40 2.74 -15.32 -38.92
N LEU A 41 1.92 -14.29 -39.17
CA LEU A 41 1.48 -13.34 -38.15
C LEU A 41 0.71 -14.03 -37.01
N GLN A 42 -0.20 -14.95 -37.33
CA GLN A 42 -0.92 -15.72 -36.31
C GLN A 42 0.03 -16.53 -35.42
N ARG A 43 1.05 -17.18 -35.99
CA ARG A 43 2.05 -17.93 -35.20
C ARG A 43 2.81 -17.02 -34.25
N ILE A 44 3.26 -15.86 -34.73
CA ILE A 44 4.01 -14.88 -33.94
C ILE A 44 3.11 -14.35 -32.80
N PHE A 45 1.86 -13.99 -33.11
CA PHE A 45 0.93 -13.46 -32.12
C PHE A 45 0.55 -14.51 -31.06
N THR A 46 0.31 -15.75 -31.47
CA THR A 46 0.01 -16.86 -30.55
C THR A 46 1.21 -17.15 -29.63
N PHE A 47 2.43 -17.09 -30.17
CA PHE A 47 3.66 -17.26 -29.41
C PHE A 47 3.88 -16.13 -28.38
N LEU A 48 3.69 -14.87 -28.80
CA LEU A 48 3.76 -13.72 -27.91
C LEU A 48 2.72 -13.81 -26.80
N LEU A 49 1.47 -14.13 -27.11
CA LEU A 49 0.40 -14.25 -26.11
C LEU A 49 0.69 -15.36 -25.09
N LYS A 50 1.16 -16.52 -25.56
CA LYS A 50 1.59 -17.62 -24.68
C LYS A 50 2.78 -17.29 -23.79
N SER A 51 3.62 -16.32 -24.20
CA SER A 51 4.78 -15.88 -23.41
C SER A 51 4.43 -14.75 -22.44
N ILE A 52 3.54 -13.84 -22.85
CA ILE A 52 3.14 -12.66 -22.10
C ILE A 52 2.22 -13.02 -20.91
N ILE A 53 1.26 -13.94 -21.10
CA ILE A 53 0.35 -14.35 -20.01
C ILE A 53 1.08 -14.90 -18.79
N PRO A 54 1.97 -15.92 -18.91
CA PRO A 54 2.71 -16.42 -17.76
C PRO A 54 3.66 -15.39 -17.18
N PHE A 55 4.24 -14.51 -18.01
CA PHE A 55 5.06 -13.39 -17.52
C PHE A 55 4.26 -12.42 -16.64
N PHE A 56 3.06 -12.03 -17.06
CA PHE A 56 2.16 -11.21 -16.25
C PHE A 56 1.69 -11.93 -15.00
N LEU A 57 1.41 -13.23 -15.06
CA LEU A 57 1.06 -14.01 -13.86
C LEU A 57 2.22 -14.05 -12.86
N VAL A 58 3.45 -14.29 -13.33
CA VAL A 58 4.63 -14.27 -12.48
C VAL A 58 4.84 -12.89 -11.87
N LEU A 59 4.77 -11.81 -12.66
CA LEU A 59 4.86 -10.44 -12.13
C LEU A 59 3.74 -10.11 -11.14
N PHE A 60 2.52 -10.62 -11.39
CA PHE A 60 1.37 -10.44 -10.51
C PHE A 60 1.56 -11.13 -9.16
N PHE A 61 2.14 -12.34 -9.14
CA PHE A 61 2.45 -13.05 -7.90
C PHE A 61 3.73 -12.54 -7.20
N VAL A 62 4.77 -12.19 -7.96
CA VAL A 62 6.04 -11.63 -7.43
C VAL A 62 5.84 -10.23 -6.85
N GLY A 63 5.07 -9.38 -7.55
CA GLY A 63 4.72 -8.03 -7.06
C GLY A 63 3.71 -8.07 -5.89
N GLY A 64 3.00 -9.20 -5.74
CA GLY A 64 1.99 -9.39 -4.71
C GLY A 64 0.62 -8.88 -5.13
N CYS A 65 -0.39 -9.74 -4.98
CA CYS A 65 -1.78 -9.34 -5.10
C CYS A 65 -2.24 -8.73 -3.76
N SER A 66 -2.00 -7.43 -3.59
CA SER A 66 -2.55 -6.67 -2.45
C SER A 66 -4.04 -6.39 -2.66
N THR A 67 -4.84 -6.55 -1.62
CA THR A 67 -6.27 -6.17 -1.65
C THR A 67 -6.50 -4.70 -1.31
N MET A 68 -5.43 -3.91 -1.13
CA MET A 68 -5.46 -2.48 -0.75
C MET A 68 -6.47 -1.66 -1.54
N PHE A 69 -6.36 -1.66 -2.86
CA PHE A 69 -7.20 -0.85 -3.74
C PHE A 69 -8.64 -1.38 -3.88
N ALA A 70 -8.90 -2.60 -3.42
CA ALA A 70 -10.24 -3.18 -3.40
C ALA A 70 -10.95 -2.99 -2.06
N ASP A 71 -10.23 -2.57 -1.00
CA ASP A 71 -10.82 -2.36 0.32
C ASP A 71 -11.24 -0.88 0.51
N PRO A 72 -12.54 -0.60 0.73
CA PRO A 72 -13.03 0.75 1.03
C PRO A 72 -12.31 1.42 2.21
N LYS A 73 -11.79 0.65 3.17
CA LYS A 73 -11.07 1.15 4.34
C LYS A 73 -9.76 1.85 3.98
N PHE A 74 -9.09 1.40 2.93
CA PHE A 74 -7.89 2.07 2.43
C PHE A 74 -8.22 3.52 2.04
N TYR A 75 -9.30 3.71 1.29
CA TYR A 75 -9.75 5.04 0.87
C TYR A 75 -10.19 5.91 2.05
N TYR A 76 -10.80 5.32 3.08
CA TYR A 76 -11.10 6.03 4.32
C TYR A 76 -9.81 6.61 4.95
N CYS A 77 -8.74 5.83 5.07
CA CYS A 77 -7.49 6.33 5.60
C CYS A 77 -6.85 7.41 4.72
N VAL A 78 -6.89 7.26 3.40
CA VAL A 78 -6.39 8.29 2.47
C VAL A 78 -7.15 9.60 2.67
N VAL A 79 -8.48 9.56 2.69
CA VAL A 79 -9.32 10.74 2.90
C VAL A 79 -9.08 11.35 4.28
N TYR A 80 -8.98 10.51 5.33
CA TYR A 80 -8.67 10.96 6.68
C TYR A 80 -7.33 11.68 6.74
N GLN A 81 -6.28 11.15 6.10
CA GLN A 81 -4.98 11.81 6.07
C GLN A 81 -5.00 13.12 5.28
N VAL A 82 -5.76 13.20 4.19
CA VAL A 82 -5.92 14.45 3.43
C VAL A 82 -6.63 15.53 4.24
N ILE A 83 -7.67 15.16 5.00
CA ILE A 83 -8.48 16.12 5.77
C ILE A 83 -7.82 16.46 7.11
N ASN A 84 -7.33 15.44 7.84
CA ASN A 84 -6.89 15.53 9.23
C ASN A 84 -5.39 15.32 9.42
N GLY A 85 -4.70 14.69 8.46
CA GLY A 85 -3.29 14.30 8.51
C GLY A 85 -2.33 15.47 8.35
N SER A 86 -2.55 16.53 9.11
CA SER A 86 -1.64 17.66 9.19
C SER A 86 -0.82 17.56 10.46
N LYS A 87 0.50 17.60 10.30
CA LYS A 87 1.41 17.84 11.41
C LYS A 87 1.31 19.32 11.79
N LYS A 88 0.92 19.61 13.02
CA LYS A 88 0.83 20.97 13.55
C LYS A 88 2.05 21.25 14.42
N ILE A 89 2.79 22.29 14.09
CA ILE A 89 3.98 22.72 14.84
C ILE A 89 3.59 23.97 15.62
N TYR A 90 3.64 23.89 16.94
CA TYR A 90 3.31 24.99 17.85
C TYR A 90 4.55 25.78 18.23
N ASN A 91 5.69 25.09 18.40
CA ASN A 91 6.98 25.72 18.67
C ASN A 91 8.04 25.22 17.71
N LYS A 92 8.31 26.00 16.64
CA LYS A 92 9.25 25.62 15.58
C LYS A 92 10.67 25.40 16.10
N LYS A 93 11.16 26.23 17.02
CA LYS A 93 12.52 26.12 17.57
C LYS A 93 12.71 24.79 18.31
N LEU A 94 11.79 24.45 19.21
CA LEU A 94 11.86 23.20 19.97
C LEU A 94 11.57 21.98 19.09
N TYR A 95 10.72 22.14 18.08
CA TYR A 95 10.47 21.11 17.09
C TYR A 95 11.72 20.78 16.26
N ASP A 96 12.41 21.79 15.74
CA ASP A 96 13.64 21.61 14.96
C ASP A 96 14.73 20.97 15.83
N GLU A 97 14.87 21.41 17.09
CA GLU A 97 15.76 20.78 18.08
C GLU A 97 15.41 19.30 18.31
N PHE A 98 14.12 18.98 18.44
CA PHE A 98 13.65 17.61 18.64
C PHE A 98 14.00 16.70 17.46
N VAL A 99 13.78 17.19 16.23
CA VAL A 99 14.07 16.43 15.00
C VAL A 99 15.57 16.28 14.77
N GLN A 100 16.36 17.35 14.93
CA GLN A 100 17.81 17.32 14.72
C GLN A 100 18.53 16.37 15.67
N ASN A 101 18.12 16.37 16.94
CA ASN A 101 18.69 15.48 17.94
C ASN A 101 18.20 14.03 17.83
N ARG A 102 17.37 13.72 16.82
CA ARG A 102 16.72 12.41 16.61
C ARG A 102 16.14 11.87 17.90
N TYR A 103 15.44 12.71 18.65
CA TYR A 103 14.80 12.25 19.87
C TYR A 103 13.74 11.21 19.49
N ASP A 104 13.98 9.99 19.97
CA ASP A 104 13.05 8.90 19.78
C ASP A 104 11.90 9.06 20.77
N PHE A 105 10.68 8.81 20.32
CA PHE A 105 9.45 8.94 21.11
C PHE A 105 9.45 8.05 22.35
N LEU A 106 10.30 7.02 22.36
CA LEU A 106 10.44 6.03 23.43
C LEU A 106 11.49 6.42 24.48
N SER A 107 12.33 7.43 24.21
CA SER A 107 13.39 7.85 25.12
C SER A 107 12.89 8.83 26.17
N LYS A 108 12.30 8.31 27.26
CA LYS A 108 12.00 9.09 28.46
C LYS A 108 13.29 9.72 29.00
N ASN A 109 13.27 11.01 29.35
CA ASN A 109 14.39 11.81 29.92
C ASN A 109 15.21 12.70 28.95
N LYS A 110 14.64 13.15 27.81
CA LYS A 110 15.30 14.15 26.97
C LYS A 110 14.97 15.56 27.43
N LYS A 111 16.00 16.32 27.82
CA LYS A 111 15.92 17.72 28.23
C LYS A 111 16.15 18.62 27.02
N LEU A 112 15.23 19.54 26.77
CA LEU A 112 15.35 20.54 25.71
C LEU A 112 16.18 21.74 26.17
N SER A 113 16.57 22.58 25.20
CA SER A 113 17.27 23.85 25.44
C SER A 113 16.51 24.81 26.35
N ASN A 114 15.19 24.68 26.47
CA ASN A 114 14.36 25.46 27.39
C ASN A 114 14.45 24.97 28.86
N GLY A 115 15.21 23.91 29.13
CA GLY A 115 15.41 23.38 30.47
C GLY A 115 14.37 22.36 30.93
N TYR A 116 13.35 22.06 30.12
CA TYR A 116 12.28 21.12 30.46
C TYR A 116 12.43 19.79 29.73
N PHE A 117 11.82 18.74 30.27
CA PHE A 117 11.81 17.42 29.67
C PHE A 117 10.68 17.25 28.67
N VAL A 118 10.96 16.54 27.58
CA VAL A 118 9.96 16.17 26.58
C VAL A 118 9.13 15.00 27.10
N ASP A 119 7.83 15.09 26.91
CA ASP A 119 6.88 14.02 27.11
C ASP A 119 6.09 13.75 25.83
N TYR A 120 5.53 12.54 25.74
CA TYR A 120 4.82 12.03 24.58
C TYR A 120 3.50 11.41 25.01
N PHE A 121 2.43 11.83 24.36
CA PHE A 121 1.11 11.23 24.53
C PHE A 121 0.59 10.77 23.18
N LYS A 122 0.18 9.50 23.09
CA LYS A 122 -0.50 8.92 21.92
C LYS A 122 -1.84 8.38 22.38
N ASN A 123 -2.91 8.87 21.77
CA ASN A 123 -4.21 8.25 21.85
C ASN A 123 -4.47 7.49 20.55
N SER A 124 -4.89 6.23 20.65
CA SER A 124 -5.16 5.38 19.49
C SER A 124 -6.53 4.74 19.61
N PHE A 125 -7.31 4.81 18.55
CA PHE A 125 -8.60 4.15 18.41
C PHE A 125 -8.54 3.13 17.28
N ASN A 126 -8.85 1.87 17.62
CA ASN A 126 -8.83 0.76 16.68
C ASN A 126 -10.23 0.34 16.29
N PHE A 127 -10.49 0.31 14.98
CA PHE A 127 -11.76 -0.17 14.42
C PHE A 127 -11.51 -0.97 13.16
N PHE A 128 -11.84 -2.26 13.18
CA PHE A 128 -11.84 -3.15 11.99
C PHE A 128 -10.63 -2.98 11.06
N ASN A 129 -9.41 -3.27 11.55
CA ASN A 129 -8.14 -3.20 10.81
C ASN A 129 -7.68 -1.78 10.41
N ILE A 130 -8.33 -0.75 10.95
CA ILE A 130 -7.88 0.64 10.91
C ILE A 130 -7.48 1.06 12.33
N GLU A 131 -6.32 1.69 12.47
CA GLU A 131 -5.87 2.39 13.68
C GLU A 131 -5.83 3.89 13.37
N LEU A 132 -6.67 4.65 14.06
CA LEU A 132 -6.59 6.11 14.08
C LEU A 132 -5.77 6.52 15.29
N SER A 133 -4.74 7.31 15.10
CA SER A 133 -3.91 7.80 16.20
C SER A 133 -3.76 9.30 16.16
N GLU A 134 -3.84 9.90 17.34
CA GLU A 134 -3.49 11.30 17.58
C GLU A 134 -2.34 11.31 18.58
N ALA A 135 -1.26 12.01 18.21
CA ALA A 135 -0.04 12.05 18.99
C ALA A 135 0.39 13.49 19.25
N PHE A 136 0.81 13.73 20.49
CA PHE A 136 1.26 15.02 20.98
C PHE A 136 2.65 14.88 21.60
N VAL A 137 3.52 15.82 21.26
CA VAL A 137 4.81 16.01 21.90
C VAL A 137 4.77 17.34 22.63
N TYR A 138 5.07 17.32 23.92
CA TYR A 138 4.91 18.48 24.79
C TYR A 138 5.96 18.49 25.91
N TYR A 139 6.01 19.58 26.66
CA TYR A 139 6.77 19.67 27.90
C TYR A 139 5.89 20.27 29.01
N LYS A 140 6.24 19.98 30.26
CA LYS A 140 5.61 20.61 31.44
C LYS A 140 6.55 21.64 32.03
N ASP A 141 6.04 22.83 32.30
CA ASP A 141 6.81 23.87 32.99
C ASP A 141 6.83 23.67 34.52
N SER A 142 7.47 24.59 35.23
CA SER A 142 7.54 24.56 36.70
C SER A 142 6.19 24.67 37.41
N SER A 143 5.15 25.16 36.72
CA SER A 143 3.77 25.22 37.21
C SER A 143 2.94 23.99 36.83
N ASN A 144 3.58 22.98 36.21
CA ASN A 144 2.95 21.78 35.66
C ASN A 144 1.98 22.07 34.50
N ALA A 145 2.07 23.24 33.87
CA ALA A 145 1.29 23.57 32.68
C ALA A 145 1.91 22.89 31.44
N GLU A 146 1.05 22.34 30.58
CA GLU A 146 1.45 21.61 29.38
C GLU A 146 1.61 22.55 28.19
N HIS A 147 2.77 22.47 27.53
CA HIS A 147 3.11 23.27 26.36
C HIS A 147 3.39 22.36 25.17
N LEU A 148 2.51 22.40 24.17
CA LEU A 148 2.66 21.60 22.95
C LEU A 148 3.87 22.08 22.13
N ILE A 149 4.66 21.12 21.65
CA ILE A 149 5.75 21.35 20.69
C ILE A 149 5.21 21.09 19.28
N TYR A 150 4.65 19.90 19.07
CA TYR A 150 3.93 19.55 17.85
C TYR A 150 2.92 18.42 18.10
N SER A 151 1.95 18.29 17.19
CA SER A 151 1.02 17.16 17.13
C SER A 151 0.88 16.63 15.71
N TYR A 152 0.43 15.40 15.59
CA TYR A 152 0.13 14.77 14.30
C TYR A 152 -0.93 13.68 14.45
N ASN A 153 -1.71 13.52 13.39
CA ASN A 153 -2.72 12.48 13.28
C ASN A 153 -2.28 11.46 12.22
N THR A 154 -2.49 10.18 12.50
CA THR A 154 -2.25 9.08 11.54
C THR A 154 -3.49 8.21 11.40
N CYS A 155 -3.62 7.61 10.23
CA CYS A 155 -4.54 6.51 9.96
C CYS A 155 -3.72 5.39 9.36
N ASP A 156 -3.58 4.32 10.12
CA ASP A 156 -2.86 3.13 9.72
C ASP A 156 -3.89 2.08 9.32
N TYR A 157 -3.78 1.59 8.08
CA TYR A 157 -4.64 0.56 7.52
C TYR A 157 -3.84 -0.71 7.35
N THR A 158 -4.33 -1.80 7.94
CA THR A 158 -3.77 -3.11 7.70
C THR A 158 -4.39 -3.72 6.44
N GLU A 159 -3.55 -4.02 5.45
CA GLU A 159 -3.93 -4.76 4.25
C GLU A 159 -3.61 -6.25 4.33
N TYR A 160 -4.29 -7.01 3.46
CA TYR A 160 -4.04 -8.42 3.25
C TYR A 160 -3.75 -8.66 1.76
N GLY A 161 -3.06 -9.75 1.47
CA GLY A 161 -2.78 -10.10 0.10
C GLY A 161 -2.12 -11.46 -0.04
N LEU A 162 -1.71 -11.75 -1.27
CA LEU A 162 -1.01 -12.97 -1.63
C LEU A 162 0.29 -12.60 -2.33
N TRP A 163 1.42 -13.07 -1.80
CA TRP A 163 2.75 -12.81 -2.37
C TRP A 163 3.44 -14.12 -2.69
N LEU A 164 4.23 -14.14 -3.76
CA LEU A 164 5.19 -15.21 -4.01
C LEU A 164 6.39 -15.00 -3.07
N GLY A 165 6.64 -15.96 -2.19
CA GLY A 165 7.84 -16.04 -1.37
C GLY A 165 8.76 -17.15 -1.85
N GLY A 166 10.01 -17.14 -1.40
CA GLY A 166 11.03 -18.10 -1.76
C GLY A 166 12.28 -17.45 -2.32
N ASP A 167 13.31 -18.26 -2.56
CA ASP A 167 14.58 -17.87 -3.13
C ASP A 167 15.07 -18.93 -4.14
N GLU A 168 16.11 -18.57 -4.90
CA GLU A 168 16.79 -19.53 -5.76
C GLU A 168 17.53 -20.56 -4.90
N GLY A 169 17.00 -21.78 -4.86
CA GLY A 169 17.56 -22.91 -4.11
C GLY A 169 16.59 -23.52 -3.10
N GLY A 170 15.74 -22.70 -2.47
CA GLY A 170 14.70 -23.16 -1.53
C GLY A 170 13.33 -23.45 -2.17
N GLY A 171 13.11 -22.96 -3.39
CA GLY A 171 11.84 -23.09 -4.10
C GLY A 171 10.84 -21.97 -3.77
N PHE A 172 9.81 -21.84 -4.62
CA PHE A 172 8.79 -20.79 -4.50
C PHE A 172 7.52 -21.31 -3.84
N TYR A 173 6.90 -20.47 -3.00
CA TYR A 173 5.63 -20.76 -2.35
C TYR A 173 4.74 -19.51 -2.27
N LEU A 174 3.43 -19.70 -2.16
CA LEU A 174 2.49 -18.61 -1.95
C LEU A 174 2.35 -18.30 -0.46
N ARG A 175 2.50 -17.03 -0.09
CA ARG A 175 2.40 -16.54 1.28
C ARG A 175 1.26 -15.54 1.39
N PHE A 176 0.35 -15.80 2.31
CA PHE A 176 -0.55 -14.76 2.83
C PHE A 176 0.23 -13.88 3.80
N LYS A 177 0.23 -12.58 3.56
CA LYS A 177 0.86 -11.60 4.43
C LYS A 177 -0.19 -10.58 4.90
N ARG A 178 0.03 -10.11 6.11
CA ARG A 178 -0.65 -8.95 6.69
C ARG A 178 0.38 -7.82 6.65
N GLN A 179 0.03 -6.68 6.10
CA GLN A 179 0.93 -5.54 5.95
C GLN A 179 0.30 -4.25 6.43
#